data_AF-A0A6H9YGU8-F1
#
_entry.id   AF-A0A6H9YGU8-F1
#
_cell.length_a   1.000
_cell.length_b   1.000
_cell.length_c   1.000
_cell.angle_alpha   90.00
_cell.angle_beta   90.00
_cell.angle_gamma   90.00
#
_symmetry.space_group_name_H-M   'P 1'
#
loop_
_entity.id
_entity.type
_entity.pdbx_description
1 polymer ?
#
loop_
_entity_poly.entity_id
_entity_poly.type
_entity_poly.pdbx_seq_one_letter_code
_entity_poly.pdbx_strand_id
1 'polypeptide(L)'
;MGEREEVRIAGIERDDGLMLRTHGLAAGGLPELRVVALPPYLGQGWAQVMGALAQRLAAGGKDVPEQLELAPGVTIQLKVENGELVPLPPHGFEGSLDDWRRDVLTRLFPAAAT
;
A
#
# COMPACT_ATOMS: atom_id res chain seq x y z
N MET A 1 -4.95 28.34 -2.19
CA MET A 1 -3.98 27.73 -3.11
C MET A 1 -3.34 26.61 -2.32
N GLY A 2 -3.94 25.40 -2.35
CA GLY A 2 -3.47 24.29 -1.51
C GLY A 2 -2.22 23.70 -2.15
N GLU A 3 -1.07 23.83 -1.50
CA GLU A 3 0.11 23.05 -1.84
C GLU A 3 -0.31 21.58 -1.85
N ARG A 4 -0.17 20.92 -3.00
CA ARG A 4 -0.39 19.47 -3.07
C ARG A 4 0.67 18.86 -2.16
N GLU A 5 0.27 18.35 -1.02
CA GLU A 5 1.17 17.62 -0.12
C GLU A 5 1.75 16.46 -0.91
N GLU A 6 3.05 16.55 -1.21
CA GLU A 6 3.75 15.55 -2.01
C GLU A 6 4.00 14.32 -1.14
N VAL A 7 3.32 13.22 -1.47
CA VAL A 7 3.59 11.92 -0.83
C VAL A 7 4.73 11.24 -1.58
N ARG A 8 5.84 11.01 -0.88
CA ARG A 8 6.99 10.26 -1.39
C ARG A 8 6.95 8.83 -0.88
N ILE A 9 7.51 7.91 -1.67
CA ILE A 9 7.64 6.51 -1.29
C ILE A 9 9.13 6.19 -1.22
N ALA A 10 9.60 5.79 -0.04
CA ALA A 10 10.96 5.35 0.19
C ALA A 10 11.03 3.83 0.31
N GLY A 11 12.05 3.23 -0.28
CA GLY A 11 12.36 1.82 -0.15
C GLY A 11 13.69 1.61 0.57
N ILE A 12 13.74 0.66 1.49
CA ILE A 12 14.95 0.27 2.23
C ILE A 12 15.05 -1.24 2.20
N GLU A 13 16.15 -1.77 1.68
CA GLU A 13 16.44 -3.20 1.77
C GLU A 13 16.81 -3.58 3.21
N ARG A 14 16.25 -4.70 3.67
CA ARG A 14 16.45 -5.30 4.99
C ARG A 14 16.73 -6.79 4.82
N ASP A 15 17.21 -7.42 5.88
CA ASP A 15 17.53 -8.85 5.90
C ASP A 15 16.31 -9.74 5.61
N ASP A 16 15.11 -9.26 5.93
CA ASP A 16 13.82 -9.95 5.70
C ASP A 16 13.13 -9.56 4.39
N GLY A 17 13.71 -8.65 3.60
CA GLY A 17 13.18 -8.20 2.31
C GLY A 17 13.16 -6.68 2.16
N LEU A 18 12.40 -6.19 1.19
CA LEU A 18 12.23 -4.76 0.95
C LEU A 18 11.18 -4.19 1.93
N MET A 19 11.54 -3.11 2.60
CA MET A 19 10.60 -2.27 3.33
C MET A 19 10.24 -1.07 2.47
N LEU A 20 8.95 -0.82 2.28
CA LEU A 20 8.44 0.39 1.62
C LEU A 20 7.67 1.22 2.63
N ARG A 21 7.86 2.53 2.61
CA ARG A 21 7.17 3.48 3.49
C ARG A 21 6.79 4.76 2.76
N THR A 22 5.61 5.30 3.04
CA THR A 22 5.25 6.65 2.59
C THR A 22 5.80 7.73 3.51
N HIS A 23 6.01 8.91 2.96
CA HIS A 23 6.34 10.13 3.67
C HIS A 23 5.48 11.26 3.12
N GLY A 24 4.67 11.88 3.97
CA GLY A 24 3.84 13.04 3.63
C GLY A 24 2.36 12.86 3.94
N LEU A 25 1.87 11.63 4.17
CA LEU A 25 0.48 11.42 4.58
C LEU A 25 0.18 12.02 5.96
N ALA A 26 1.18 11.99 6.86
CA ALA A 26 1.07 12.56 8.19
C ALA A 26 0.81 14.07 8.19
N ALA A 27 1.29 14.79 7.17
CA ALA A 27 1.03 16.22 7.01
C ALA A 27 -0.47 16.51 6.78
N GLY A 28 -1.12 15.64 6.00
CA GLY A 28 -2.57 15.65 5.77
C GLY A 28 -3.41 15.10 6.94
N GLY A 29 -2.76 14.66 8.03
CA GLY A 29 -3.41 14.09 9.21
C GLY A 29 -3.76 12.60 9.10
N LEU A 30 -3.11 11.87 8.18
CA LEU A 30 -3.27 10.43 7.99
C LEU A 30 -1.99 9.68 8.42
N PRO A 31 -2.07 8.46 8.99
CA PRO A 31 -0.86 7.70 9.29
C PRO A 31 -0.13 7.29 8.01
N GLU A 32 1.20 7.17 8.09
CA GLU A 32 2.01 6.71 6.94
C GLU A 32 1.74 5.24 6.63
N LEU A 33 1.76 4.89 5.35
CA LEU A 33 1.70 3.50 4.88
C LEU A 33 3.07 2.84 5.03
N ARG A 34 3.08 1.59 5.47
CA ARG A 34 4.29 0.75 5.57
C ARG A 34 4.00 -0.67 5.09
N VAL A 35 4.90 -1.19 4.27
CA VAL A 35 4.98 -2.61 3.88
C VAL A 35 6.37 -3.12 4.26
N VAL A 36 6.43 -4.31 4.85
CA VAL A 36 7.68 -4.97 5.27
C VAL A 36 7.81 -6.36 4.68
N ALA A 37 9.03 -6.93 4.73
CA ALA A 37 9.33 -8.27 4.24
C ALA A 37 8.79 -8.51 2.82
N LEU A 38 8.90 -7.49 1.96
CA LEU A 38 8.43 -7.59 0.57
C LEU A 38 9.52 -8.25 -0.28
N PRO A 39 9.22 -9.29 -1.07
CA PRO A 39 10.17 -9.79 -2.04
C PRO A 39 10.68 -8.68 -2.98
N PRO A 40 11.99 -8.50 -3.20
CA PRO A 40 12.54 -7.38 -3.95
C PRO A 40 11.95 -7.22 -5.37
N TYR A 41 11.64 -8.33 -6.04
CA TYR A 41 11.04 -8.33 -7.38
C TYR A 41 9.63 -7.73 -7.41
N LEU A 42 8.95 -7.63 -6.28
CA LEU A 42 7.63 -6.99 -6.14
C LEU A 42 7.73 -5.49 -5.83
N GLY A 43 8.92 -4.98 -5.50
CA GLY A 43 9.13 -3.64 -4.96
C GLY A 43 8.56 -2.51 -5.80
N GLN A 44 8.86 -2.48 -7.10
CA GLN A 44 8.38 -1.44 -7.99
C GLN A 44 6.86 -1.45 -8.14
N GLY A 45 6.25 -2.64 -8.27
CA GLY A 45 4.80 -2.78 -8.36
C GLY A 45 4.12 -2.33 -7.07
N TRP A 46 4.65 -2.73 -5.93
CA TRP A 46 4.10 -2.35 -4.62
C TRP A 46 4.28 -0.87 -4.31
N ALA A 47 5.32 -0.21 -4.81
CA ALA A 47 5.42 1.24 -4.75
C ALA A 47 4.24 1.90 -5.51
N GLN A 48 3.82 1.37 -6.66
CA GLN A 48 2.64 1.88 -7.37
C GLN A 48 1.34 1.64 -6.57
N VAL A 49 1.20 0.45 -5.94
CA VAL A 49 0.06 0.14 -5.06
C VAL A 49 -0.01 1.11 -3.88
N MET A 50 1.12 1.38 -3.21
CA MET A 50 1.15 2.35 -2.11
C MET A 50 0.81 3.77 -2.58
N GLY A 51 1.23 4.16 -3.79
CA GLY A 51 0.84 5.44 -4.39
C GLY A 51 -0.67 5.53 -4.62
N ALA A 52 -1.28 4.47 -5.13
CA ALA A 52 -2.73 4.40 -5.32
C ALA A 52 -3.50 4.44 -3.98
N LEU A 53 -3.01 3.71 -2.96
CA LEU A 53 -3.56 3.75 -1.61
C LEU A 53 -3.49 5.16 -1.01
N ALA A 54 -2.32 5.80 -1.08
CA ALA A 54 -2.12 7.15 -0.58
C ALA A 54 -3.07 8.16 -1.23
N GLN A 55 -3.24 8.09 -2.56
CA GLN A 55 -4.19 8.94 -3.28
C GLN A 55 -5.63 8.69 -2.83
N ARG A 56 -6.02 7.43 -2.67
CA ARG A 56 -7.38 7.07 -2.27
C ARG A 56 -7.70 7.48 -0.84
N LEU A 57 -6.73 7.35 0.07
CA LEU A 57 -6.82 7.82 1.45
C LEU A 57 -6.93 9.34 1.52
N ALA A 58 -6.06 10.06 0.80
CA ALA A 58 -6.12 11.52 0.74
C ALA A 58 -7.45 12.05 0.20
N ALA A 59 -8.08 11.33 -0.74
CA ALA A 59 -9.41 11.66 -1.26
C ALA A 59 -10.57 11.30 -0.29
N GLY A 60 -10.36 10.36 0.63
CA GLY A 60 -11.35 9.88 1.59
C GLY A 60 -11.52 10.75 2.84
N GLY A 61 -10.62 11.71 3.08
CA GLY A 61 -10.61 12.53 4.29
C GLY A 61 -9.72 11.95 5.38
N LYS A 62 -10.00 12.30 6.65
CA LYS A 62 -9.17 11.91 7.81
C LYS A 62 -9.55 10.57 8.43
N ASP A 63 -10.70 10.01 8.04
CA ASP A 63 -11.16 8.72 8.54
C ASP A 63 -10.53 7.61 7.70
N VAL A 64 -9.68 6.80 8.35
CA VAL A 64 -9.05 5.66 7.68
C VAL A 64 -10.04 4.49 7.65
N PRO A 65 -10.45 4.02 6.46
CA PRO A 65 -11.33 2.86 6.37
C PRO A 65 -10.55 1.58 6.70
N GLU A 66 -11.21 0.62 7.36
CA GLU A 66 -10.61 -0.70 7.62
C GLU A 66 -10.34 -1.50 6.34
N GLN A 67 -11.11 -1.22 5.28
CA GLN A 67 -10.97 -1.82 3.96
C GLN A 67 -11.11 -0.78 2.87
N LEU A 68 -10.29 -0.92 1.84
CA LEU A 68 -10.25 0.01 0.72
C LEU A 68 -10.19 -0.77 -0.59
N GLU A 69 -11.15 -0.51 -1.48
CA GLU A 69 -11.17 -1.06 -2.82
C GLU A 69 -10.35 -0.15 -3.76
N LEU A 70 -9.25 -0.67 -4.28
CA LEU A 70 -8.37 0.05 -5.21
C LEU A 70 -8.83 -0.03 -6.66
N ALA A 71 -9.41 -1.16 -7.04
CA ALA A 71 -9.97 -1.44 -8.35
C ALA A 71 -11.08 -2.49 -8.18
N PRO A 72 -11.99 -2.66 -9.16
CA PRO A 72 -13.06 -3.66 -9.09
C PRO A 72 -12.51 -5.05 -8.73
N GLY A 73 -12.87 -5.55 -7.56
CA GLY A 73 -12.43 -6.87 -7.08
C GLY A 73 -11.00 -6.93 -6.51
N VAL A 74 -10.39 -5.78 -6.21
CA VAL A 74 -9.10 -5.66 -5.50
C VAL A 74 -9.31 -4.87 -4.21
N THR A 75 -9.63 -5.59 -3.14
CA THR A 75 -9.78 -5.05 -1.78
C THR A 75 -8.50 -5.21 -0.99
N ILE A 76 -8.09 -4.14 -0.32
CA ILE A 76 -6.97 -4.13 0.61
C ILE A 76 -7.51 -3.80 2.00
N GLN A 77 -7.17 -4.64 2.98
CA GLN A 77 -7.39 -4.31 4.38
C GLN A 77 -6.30 -3.35 4.85
N LEU A 78 -6.67 -2.33 5.63
CA LEU A 78 -5.75 -1.41 6.26
C LEU A 78 -5.82 -1.59 7.77
N LYS A 79 -4.68 -1.91 8.37
CA LYS A 79 -4.56 -2.06 9.82
C LYS A 79 -3.54 -1.07 10.37
N VAL A 80 -3.89 -0.41 11.47
CA VAL A 80 -2.93 0.42 12.20
C VAL A 80 -2.03 -0.49 13.04
N GLU A 81 -0.73 -0.44 12.79
CA GLU A 81 0.29 -1.12 13.59
C GLU A 81 1.44 -0.15 13.89
N ASN A 82 1.74 0.06 15.18
CA ASN A 82 2.79 0.99 15.64
C ASN A 82 2.65 2.42 15.09
N GLY A 83 1.41 2.89 14.87
CA GLY A 83 1.14 4.23 14.35
C GLY A 83 1.28 4.37 12.84
N GLU A 84 1.45 3.27 12.10
CA GLU A 84 1.51 3.22 10.64
C GLU A 84 0.39 2.34 10.09
N LEU A 85 -0.04 2.59 8.86
CA LEU A 85 -1.01 1.77 8.15
C LEU A 85 -0.30 0.66 7.39
N VAL A 86 -0.69 -0.57 7.68
CA VAL A 86 -0.18 -1.77 7.05
C VAL A 86 -1.24 -2.33 6.10
N PRO A 87 -0.95 -2.38 4.78
CA PRO A 87 -1.78 -3.07 3.81
C PRO A 87 -1.74 -4.58 4.04
N LEU A 88 -2.91 -5.20 4.12
CA LEU A 88 -3.11 -6.62 4.39
C LEU A 88 -4.12 -7.23 3.40
N PRO A 89 -4.08 -8.55 3.20
CA PRO A 89 -5.13 -9.25 2.46
C PRO A 89 -6.50 -9.08 3.12
N PRO A 90 -7.59 -9.24 2.36
CA PRO A 90 -8.93 -9.20 2.93
C PRO A 90 -9.14 -10.31 3.97
N HIS A 91 -10.07 -10.08 4.90
CA HIS A 91 -10.43 -11.07 5.91
C HIS A 91 -10.80 -12.42 5.28
N GLY A 92 -10.28 -13.51 5.85
CA GLY A 92 -10.54 -14.87 5.37
C GLY A 92 -9.70 -15.30 4.17
N PHE A 93 -8.70 -14.52 3.76
CA PHE A 93 -7.70 -14.99 2.79
C PHE A 93 -6.84 -16.11 3.41
N GLU A 94 -6.81 -17.28 2.75
CA GLU A 94 -6.13 -18.48 3.25
C GLU A 94 -4.76 -18.75 2.59
N GLY A 95 -4.33 -17.91 1.64
CA GLY A 95 -3.07 -18.05 0.92
C GLY A 95 -1.86 -17.43 1.63
N SER A 96 -0.69 -17.51 1.01
CA SER A 96 0.51 -16.82 1.50
C SER A 96 0.43 -15.31 1.24
N LEU A 97 1.08 -14.52 2.10
CA LEU A 97 1.12 -13.07 1.94
C LEU A 97 1.76 -12.65 0.61
N ASP A 98 2.77 -13.40 0.15
CA ASP A 98 3.46 -13.13 -1.11
C ASP A 98 2.62 -13.48 -2.33
N ASP A 99 1.82 -14.55 -2.27
CA ASP A 99 0.86 -14.90 -3.33
C ASP A 99 -0.21 -13.81 -3.47
N TRP A 100 -0.75 -13.33 -2.35
CA TRP A 100 -1.66 -12.19 -2.35
C TRP A 100 -1.00 -10.95 -2.94
N ARG A 101 0.24 -10.65 -2.51
CA ARG A 101 0.97 -9.48 -2.99
C ARG A 101 1.17 -9.50 -4.49
N ARG A 102 1.47 -10.68 -5.04
CA ARG A 102 1.61 -10.91 -6.47
C ARG A 102 0.26 -10.78 -7.19
N ASP A 103 -0.80 -11.40 -6.66
CA ASP A 103 -2.16 -11.36 -7.22
C ASP A 103 -2.68 -9.91 -7.32
N VAL A 104 -2.46 -9.09 -6.30
CA VAL A 104 -2.77 -7.65 -6.32
C VAL A 104 -2.11 -6.96 -7.51
N LEU A 105 -0.81 -7.19 -7.75
CA LEU A 105 -0.13 -6.60 -8.90
C LEU A 105 -0.67 -7.11 -10.23
N THR A 106 -0.94 -8.41 -10.35
CA THR A 106 -1.49 -9.01 -11.57
C THR A 106 -2.86 -8.44 -11.91
N ARG A 107 -3.69 -8.15 -10.90
CA ARG A 107 -5.02 -7.55 -11.10
C ARG A 107 -4.98 -6.05 -11.39
N LEU A 108 -4.09 -5.31 -10.74
CA LEU A 108 -4.00 -3.85 -10.91
C LEU A 108 -3.21 -3.45 -12.17
N PHE A 109 -2.21 -4.24 -12.56
CA PHE A 109 -1.30 -3.93 -13.66
C PHE A 109 -1.18 -5.10 -14.64
N PRO A 110 -2.28 -5.52 -15.29
CA PRO A 110 -2.27 -6.68 -16.19
C PRO A 110 -1.32 -6.53 -17.39
N ALA A 111 -1.04 -5.30 -17.82
CA ALA A 111 -0.09 -5.01 -18.91
C ALA A 111 1.39 -5.30 -18.54
N ALA A 112 1.72 -5.39 -17.25
CA ALA A 112 3.07 -5.71 -16.77
C ALA A 112 3.39 -7.22 -16.77
N ALA A 113 2.41 -8.07 -17.11
CA ALA A 113 2.55 -9.52 -17.17
C ALA A 113 2.93 -10.07 -18.57
N THR A 114 3.28 -9.17 -19.51
CA THR A 114 3.55 -9.51 -20.91
C THR A 114 5.05 -9.55 -21.20
#